data_AF-A0A3N5IG35-F1
#
_entry.id   AF-A0A3N5IG35-F1
#
_cell.length_a   1.000
_cell.length_b   1.000
_cell.length_c   1.000
_cell.angle_alpha   90.00
_cell.angle_beta   90.00
_cell.angle_gamma   90.00
#
_symmetry.space_group_name_H-M   'P 1'
#
loop_
_entity.id
_entity.type
_entity.pdbx_description
1 polymer ?
#
loop_
_entity_poly.entity_id
_entity_poly.type
_entity_poly.pdbx_seq_one_letter_code
_entity_poly.pdbx_strand_id
1 'polypeptide(L)'
;MNTRIHVSGLSYFCTDDKLRQAFIPFGTVVLAQVVRDEWGHSLGLGIIHMGRSEDVERVFNEHQRFEISGSRVDLWEPSDPEDPQAERKVAYDLRDTRAEQTGQAKGHEESQKAFQHMAVLGHRL
;
A
#
# COMPACT_ATOMS: atom_id res chain seq x y z
N MET A 1 12.71 4.81 14.23
CA MET A 1 13.25 5.60 13.11
C MET A 1 13.13 4.75 11.87
N ASN A 2 12.58 5.33 10.82
CA ASN A 2 12.11 4.54 9.69
C ASN A 2 13.23 4.47 8.65
N THR A 3 13.45 3.29 8.08
CA THR A 3 14.46 3.05 7.04
C THR A 3 13.82 2.92 5.66
N ARG A 4 12.53 3.24 5.56
CA ARG A 4 11.70 3.06 4.37
C ARG A 4 11.31 4.41 3.79
N ILE A 5 11.38 4.53 2.47
CA ILE A 5 11.00 5.72 1.72
C ILE A 5 9.98 5.29 0.67
N HIS A 6 8.85 5.96 0.62
CA HIS A 6 7.89 5.82 -0.46
C HIS A 6 8.05 6.95 -1.47
N VAL A 7 7.98 6.59 -2.75
CA VAL A 7 8.19 7.48 -3.90
C VAL A 7 6.93 7.47 -4.74
N SER A 8 6.44 8.66 -5.11
CA SER A 8 5.28 8.83 -5.99
C SER A 8 5.61 9.77 -7.14
N GLY A 9 4.92 9.65 -8.28
CA GLY A 9 5.18 10.47 -9.46
C GLY A 9 6.33 9.97 -10.35
N LEU A 10 6.73 8.70 -10.23
CA LEU A 10 7.73 8.10 -11.12
C LEU A 10 7.25 8.03 -12.56
N SER A 11 8.18 8.16 -13.51
CA SER A 11 7.89 7.92 -14.93
C SER A 11 7.44 6.48 -15.17
N TYR A 12 6.54 6.26 -16.15
CA TYR A 12 6.11 4.92 -16.56
C TYR A 12 7.27 4.01 -17.00
N PHE A 13 8.33 4.62 -17.55
CA PHE A 13 9.53 3.92 -18.00
C PHE A 13 10.57 3.71 -16.88
N CYS A 14 10.30 4.19 -15.67
CA CYS A 14 11.24 4.05 -14.57
C CYS A 14 11.32 2.58 -14.12
N THR A 15 12.54 2.07 -14.01
CA THR A 15 12.82 0.72 -13.50
C THR A 15 13.33 0.77 -12.07
N ASP A 16 13.29 -0.38 -11.41
CA ASP A 16 13.91 -0.64 -10.10
C ASP A 16 15.39 -0.24 -10.07
N ASP A 17 16.17 -0.58 -11.10
CA ASP A 17 17.58 -0.15 -11.23
C ASP A 17 17.73 1.38 -11.25
N LYS A 18 16.89 2.09 -12.02
CA LYS A 18 16.94 3.55 -12.10
C LYS A 18 16.56 4.20 -10.78
N LEU A 19 15.52 3.66 -10.13
CA LEU A 19 15.12 4.10 -8.80
C LEU A 19 16.26 3.89 -7.81
N ARG A 20 16.91 2.71 -7.81
CA ARG A 20 18.05 2.43 -6.94
C ARG A 20 19.21 3.38 -7.20
N GLN A 21 19.62 3.55 -8.46
CA GLN A 21 20.73 4.41 -8.86
C GLN A 21 20.56 5.84 -8.35
N ALA A 22 19.33 6.33 -8.36
CA ALA A 22 19.03 7.67 -7.91
C ALA A 22 19.19 7.84 -6.38
N PHE A 23 19.12 6.76 -5.59
CA PHE A 23 19.23 6.81 -4.12
C PHE A 23 20.58 6.34 -3.56
N ILE A 24 21.41 5.67 -4.37
CA ILE A 24 22.81 5.32 -4.03
C ILE A 24 23.64 6.51 -3.49
N PRO A 25 23.56 7.75 -4.02
CA PRO A 25 24.40 8.83 -3.50
C PRO A 25 24.09 9.23 -2.06
N PHE A 26 22.87 8.98 -1.57
CA PHE A 26 22.47 9.33 -0.21
C PHE A 26 22.85 8.26 0.81
N GLY A 27 23.02 7.01 0.38
CA GLY A 27 23.36 5.92 1.28
C GLY A 27 23.23 4.53 0.69
N THR A 28 23.22 3.54 1.57
CA THR A 28 23.14 2.13 1.13
C THR A 28 21.70 1.72 0.89
N VAL A 29 21.33 1.52 -0.38
CA VAL A 29 20.01 0.99 -0.74
C VAL A 29 19.99 -0.53 -0.57
N VAL A 30 19.16 -1.01 0.35
CA VAL A 30 18.93 -2.44 0.62
C VAL A 30 17.95 -3.02 -0.38
N LEU A 31 16.86 -2.30 -0.67
CA LEU A 31 15.83 -2.72 -1.61
C LEU A 31 15.29 -1.51 -2.37
N ALA A 32 15.03 -1.68 -3.66
CA ALA A 32 14.30 -0.71 -4.47
C ALA A 32 13.32 -1.48 -5.36
N GLN A 33 12.04 -1.15 -5.28
CA GLN A 33 10.99 -1.81 -6.03
C GLN A 33 10.02 -0.79 -6.61
N VAL A 34 9.77 -0.89 -7.92
CA VAL A 34 8.73 -0.10 -8.60
C VAL A 34 7.42 -0.89 -8.56
N VAL A 35 6.35 -0.26 -8.10
CA VAL A 35 5.02 -0.85 -8.06
C VAL A 35 4.43 -0.79 -9.46
N ARG A 36 4.05 -1.97 -9.95
CA ARG A 36 3.42 -2.16 -11.26
C ARG A 36 2.05 -2.78 -11.08
N ASP A 37 1.17 -2.45 -12.01
CA ASP A 37 -0.19 -2.96 -12.11
C ASP A 37 -0.22 -4.42 -12.61
N GLU A 38 -1.39 -5.08 -12.60
CA GLU A 38 -1.58 -6.44 -13.12
C GLU A 38 -1.25 -6.59 -14.61
N TRP A 39 -1.39 -5.52 -15.39
CA TRP A 39 -0.97 -5.49 -16.80
C TRP A 39 0.54 -5.20 -16.97
N GLY A 40 1.28 -5.05 -15.87
CA GLY A 40 2.72 -4.77 -15.88
C GLY A 40 3.09 -3.30 -16.09
N HIS A 41 2.11 -2.39 -16.12
CA HIS A 41 2.35 -0.95 -16.23
C HIS A 41 2.77 -0.37 -14.88
N SER A 42 3.84 0.43 -14.86
CA SER A 42 4.26 1.15 -13.66
C SER A 42 3.17 2.12 -13.22
N LEU A 43 2.78 2.07 -11.95
CA LEU A 43 1.79 3.00 -11.37
C LEU A 43 2.39 4.36 -10.99
N GLY A 44 3.66 4.59 -11.35
CA GLY A 44 4.41 5.77 -10.91
C GLY A 44 4.73 5.76 -9.41
N LEU A 45 4.65 4.59 -8.76
CA LEU A 45 4.91 4.40 -7.34
C LEU A 45 6.14 3.51 -7.13
N GLY A 46 6.94 3.82 -6.13
CA GLY A 46 8.15 3.08 -5.79
C GLY A 46 8.36 3.01 -4.29
N ILE A 47 9.01 1.95 -3.84
CA ILE A 47 9.35 1.70 -2.44
C ILE A 47 10.84 1.46 -2.36
N ILE A 48 11.49 2.09 -1.39
CA ILE A 48 12.92 1.98 -1.14
C ILE A 48 13.16 1.66 0.32
N HIS A 49 13.99 0.65 0.58
CA HIS A 49 14.57 0.42 1.89
C HIS A 49 16.04 0.84 1.88
N MET A 50 16.37 1.74 2.79
CA MET A 50 17.73 2.15 3.12
C MET A 50 18.30 1.25 4.20
N GLY A 51 19.62 1.15 4.26
CA GLY A 51 20.31 0.37 5.28
C GLY A 51 20.35 1.06 6.65
N ARG A 52 20.18 2.39 6.68
CA ARG A 52 20.24 3.22 7.88
C ARG A 52 19.15 4.28 7.86
N SER A 53 18.64 4.65 9.03
CA SER A 53 17.68 5.75 9.16
C SER A 53 18.33 7.12 8.88
N GLU A 54 19.62 7.27 9.19
CA GLU A 54 20.37 8.49 8.88
C GLU A 54 20.38 8.78 7.37
N ASP A 55 20.46 7.72 6.55
CA ASP A 55 20.44 7.85 5.08
C ASP A 55 19.05 8.35 4.61
N VAL A 56 17.97 7.93 5.28
CA VAL A 56 16.61 8.41 5.00
C VAL A 56 16.49 9.90 5.29
N GLU A 57 16.92 10.33 6.48
CA GLU A 57 16.88 11.74 6.84
C GLU A 57 17.69 12.62 5.88
N ARG A 58 18.82 12.12 5.37
CA ARG A 58 19.61 12.82 4.35
C ARG A 58 18.85 13.01 3.04
N VAL A 59 18.15 11.98 2.57
CA VAL A 59 17.31 12.08 1.37
C VAL A 59 16.26 13.19 1.54
N PHE A 60 15.56 13.24 2.67
CA PHE A 60 14.53 14.24 2.93
C PHE A 60 15.08 15.65 3.15
N ASN A 61 16.30 15.77 3.68
CA ASN A 61 16.97 17.06 3.85
C ASN A 61 17.52 17.61 2.52
N GLU A 62 18.11 16.77 1.68
CA GLU A 62 18.74 17.23 0.44
C GLU A 62 17.74 17.39 -0.72
N HIS A 63 16.72 16.53 -0.83
CA HIS A 63 15.96 16.38 -2.08
C HIS A 63 14.45 16.17 -1.91
N GLN A 64 13.75 17.16 -1.35
CA GLN A 64 12.28 17.22 -1.39
C GLN A 64 11.69 17.36 -2.80
N ARG A 65 12.47 17.78 -3.80
CA ARG A 65 12.05 17.84 -5.22
C ARG A 65 13.01 17.06 -6.08
N PHE A 66 12.76 15.78 -6.19
CA PHE A 66 13.62 14.88 -6.94
C PHE A 66 13.02 14.64 -8.33
N GLU A 67 13.87 14.53 -9.35
CA GLU A 67 13.42 14.24 -10.72
C GLU A 67 14.09 12.95 -11.18
N ILE A 68 13.30 11.91 -11.40
CA ILE A 68 13.79 10.60 -11.83
C ILE A 68 13.29 10.35 -13.24
N SER A 69 14.22 10.16 -14.18
CA SER A 69 13.91 9.94 -15.59
C SER A 69 13.04 11.04 -16.21
N GLY A 70 13.25 12.30 -15.80
CA GLY A 70 12.51 13.47 -16.30
C GLY A 70 11.11 13.64 -15.71
N SER A 71 10.74 12.88 -14.67
CA SER A 71 9.48 13.03 -13.94
C SER A 71 9.73 13.48 -12.51
N ARG A 72 8.99 14.50 -12.07
CA ARG A 72 9.06 15.00 -10.70
C ARG A 72 8.44 13.98 -9.75
N VAL A 73 9.21 13.57 -8.77
CA VAL A 73 8.79 12.62 -7.75
C VAL A 73 8.63 13.30 -6.41
N ASP A 74 7.69 12.78 -5.64
CA ASP A 74 7.40 13.19 -4.28
C ASP A 74 7.75 12.04 -3.32
N LEU A 75 8.39 12.38 -2.20
CA LEU A 75 8.93 11.44 -1.23
C LEU A 75 8.18 11.58 0.08
N TRP A 76 7.86 10.46 0.73
CA TRP A 76 7.21 10.46 2.04
C TRP A 76 7.68 9.29 2.90
N GLU A 77 7.82 9.57 4.20
CA GLU A 77 8.11 8.55 5.21
C GLU A 77 6.80 7.87 5.61
N PRO A 78 6.66 6.55 5.45
CA PRO A 78 5.50 5.83 5.95
C PRO A 78 5.52 5.87 7.48
N SER A 79 4.36 6.06 8.12
CA SER A 79 4.25 6.19 9.59
C SER A 79 4.56 4.88 10.34
N ASP A 80 4.40 3.73 9.70
CA ASP A 80 4.55 2.41 10.33
C ASP A 80 5.83 1.68 9.86
N PRO A 81 6.78 1.44 10.78
CA PRO A 81 8.06 0.81 10.46
C PRO A 81 8.04 -0.74 10.37
N GLU A 82 6.95 -1.41 10.75
CA GLU A 82 7.04 -2.79 11.23
C GLU A 82 6.13 -3.80 10.52
N ASP A 83 6.00 -3.69 9.20
CA ASP A 83 5.47 -4.84 8.47
C ASP A 83 6.25 -5.09 7.16
N PRO A 84 7.14 -6.10 7.13
CA PRO A 84 7.68 -6.63 5.89
C PRO A 84 6.61 -7.33 5.05
N GLN A 85 5.43 -7.65 5.61
CA GLN A 85 4.26 -8.10 4.83
C GLN A 85 3.50 -6.94 4.17
N ALA A 86 3.65 -5.69 4.62
CA ALA A 86 2.96 -4.55 4.03
C ALA A 86 3.38 -4.38 2.58
N GLU A 87 4.63 -4.66 2.20
CA GLU A 87 5.07 -4.65 0.79
C GLU A 87 4.31 -5.66 -0.08
N ARG A 88 3.91 -6.81 0.46
CA ARG A 88 3.00 -7.74 -0.22
C ARG A 88 1.56 -7.24 -0.19
N LYS A 89 1.14 -6.45 0.79
CA LYS A 89 -0.24 -5.92 0.86
C LYS A 89 -0.44 -4.62 0.08
N VAL A 90 0.52 -3.69 -0.03
CA VAL A 90 0.35 -2.44 -0.82
C VAL A 90 0.17 -2.74 -2.31
N ALA A 91 0.90 -3.75 -2.81
CA ALA A 91 0.71 -4.28 -4.16
C ALA A 91 -0.67 -4.93 -4.37
N TYR A 92 -1.33 -5.38 -3.29
CA TYR A 92 -2.68 -5.97 -3.31
C TYR A 92 -3.80 -4.97 -2.95
N ASP A 93 -3.54 -3.92 -2.18
CA ASP A 93 -4.53 -2.93 -1.72
C ASP A 93 -4.89 -1.92 -2.84
N LEU A 94 -3.94 -1.63 -3.74
CA LEU A 94 -4.21 -0.94 -5.00
C LEU A 94 -5.04 -1.77 -6.00
N ARG A 95 -5.21 -3.09 -5.79
CA ARG A 95 -6.19 -3.89 -6.53
C ARG A 95 -7.60 -3.77 -5.95
N ASP A 96 -7.75 -3.36 -4.68
CA ASP A 96 -9.03 -3.36 -3.98
C ASP A 96 -9.80 -2.03 -4.12
N THR A 97 -9.09 -0.91 -4.31
CA THR A 97 -9.74 0.41 -4.49
C THR A 97 -10.45 0.62 -5.84
N ARG A 98 -10.49 -0.40 -6.71
CA ARG A 98 -11.42 -0.49 -7.87
C ARG A 98 -12.38 -1.69 -7.77
N ALA A 99 -12.39 -2.44 -6.67
CA ALA A 99 -13.40 -3.47 -6.43
C ALA A 99 -14.58 -2.95 -5.57
N GLU A 100 -14.42 -1.83 -4.85
CA GLU A 100 -15.46 -1.29 -3.97
C GLU A 100 -16.09 0.04 -4.44
N GLN A 101 -16.40 0.16 -5.74
CA GLN A 101 -17.37 1.15 -6.24
C GLN A 101 -18.51 0.56 -7.07
N THR A 102 -18.67 -0.77 -7.06
CA THR A 102 -19.82 -1.46 -7.64
C THR A 102 -20.36 -2.49 -6.66
N GLY A 103 -21.38 -2.13 -5.88
CA GLY A 103 -22.01 -3.11 -5.00
C GLY A 103 -22.80 -2.53 -3.84
N GLN A 104 -23.79 -1.71 -4.16
CA GLN A 104 -24.84 -1.31 -3.24
C GLN A 104 -25.55 -2.54 -2.62
N ALA A 105 -25.72 -2.49 -1.30
CA ALA A 105 -26.78 -3.10 -0.49
C ALA A 105 -26.95 -4.64 -0.47
N LYS A 106 -26.65 -5.24 0.69
CA LYS A 106 -27.45 -6.29 1.36
C LYS A 106 -27.40 -5.98 2.86
N GLY A 107 -28.47 -5.60 3.54
CA GLY A 107 -29.76 -6.30 3.55
C GLY A 107 -29.59 -7.59 4.37
N HIS A 108 -29.39 -7.48 5.69
CA HIS A 108 -29.46 -8.62 6.60
C HIS A 108 -30.83 -8.60 7.30
N GLU A 109 -31.80 -9.11 6.54
CA GLU A 109 -33.09 -9.54 7.04
C GLU A 109 -32.92 -10.95 7.61
N GLU A 110 -32.95 -11.09 8.93
CA GLU A 110 -33.40 -12.33 9.59
C GLU A 110 -34.16 -11.96 10.87
N SER A 111 -35.27 -11.26 10.67
CA SER A 111 -36.34 -11.15 11.66
C SER A 111 -37.43 -12.16 11.27
N GLN A 112 -37.20 -13.46 11.53
CA GLN A 112 -38.23 -14.48 11.30
C GLN A 112 -37.94 -15.86 11.95
N LYS A 113 -37.67 -15.91 13.26
CA LYS A 113 -37.94 -17.12 14.08
C LYS A 113 -38.60 -16.82 15.44
N ALA A 114 -39.42 -15.78 15.48
CA ALA A 114 -40.30 -15.45 16.61
C ALA A 114 -41.66 -16.16 16.58
N PHE A 115 -41.88 -17.17 15.71
CA PHE A 115 -43.21 -17.76 15.49
C PHE A 115 -43.31 -19.29 15.70
N GLN A 116 -42.41 -19.92 16.49
CA GLN A 116 -42.54 -21.35 16.82
C GLN A 116 -42.38 -21.69 18.32
N HIS A 117 -42.76 -20.77 19.22
CA HIS A 117 -42.84 -21.04 20.66
C HIS A 117 -44.23 -20.73 21.25
N MET A 118 -45.29 -20.99 20.49
CA MET A 118 -46.66 -21.09 21.00
C MET A 118 -47.28 -22.38 20.46
N ALA A 119 -47.02 -23.52 21.12
CA ALA A 119 -47.88 -24.70 21.13
C ALA A 119 -47.16 -25.92 21.74
N VAL A 120 -46.86 -25.92 23.04
CA VAL A 120 -46.92 -27.12 23.89
C VAL A 120 -47.10 -26.65 25.34
N LEU A 121 -48.35 -26.37 25.71
CA LEU A 121 -48.83 -26.42 27.10
C LEU A 121 -50.32 -26.72 27.03
N GLY A 122 -50.59 -27.99 26.72
CA GLY A 122 -51.92 -28.57 26.71
C GLY A 122 -51.76 -30.08 26.76
N HIS A 123 -52.41 -30.70 27.75
CA HIS A 123 -52.30 -32.08 28.24
C HIS A 123 -51.23 -32.18 29.35
N ARG A 124 -51.56 -32.53 30.60
CA ARG A 124 -52.57 -33.51 31.05
C ARG A 124 -52.78 -33.36 32.58
N LEU A 125 -54.02 -33.65 33.01
CA LEU A 125 -54.54 -33.84 34.37
C LEU A 125 -55.07 -32.58 35.08
#